data_AF-A0A8T0URT0-F1
#
_entry.id   AF-A0A8T0URT0-F1
#
_cell.length_a   1.000
_cell.length_b   1.000
_cell.length_c   1.000
_cell.angle_alpha   90.00
_cell.angle_beta   90.00
_cell.angle_gamma   90.00
#
_symmetry.space_group_name_H-M   'P 1'
#
loop_
_entity.id
_entity.type
_entity.pdbx_description
1 polymer ?
#
loop_
_entity_poly.entity_id
_entity_poly.type
_entity_poly.pdbx_seq_one_letter_code
_entity_poly.pdbx_strand_id
1 'polypeptide(L)' 'MEEMIYIAVGKDYNSDKRNLLFVLQRFPGPIGILHVPSPSKLIPIRQGAIRN' A
#
# COMPACT_ATOMS: atom_id res chain seq x y z
N MET A 1 2.73 23.30 14.51
CA MET A 1 2.27 22.51 13.36
C MET A 1 1.83 21.18 13.95
N GLU A 2 0.57 20.77 13.79
CA GLU A 2 0.13 19.47 14.31
C GLU A 2 0.84 18.35 13.53
N GLU A 3 1.45 17.40 14.24
CA GLU A 3 2.02 16.20 13.63
C GLU A 3 0.89 15.30 13.12
N MET A 4 0.96 14.95 11.84
CA MET A 4 -0.01 14.10 11.16
C MET A 4 0.62 12.76 10.82
N ILE A 5 -0.11 11.67 11.06
CA ILE A 5 0.34 10.32 10.73
C ILE A 5 -0.26 9.91 9.39
N TYR A 6 0.59 9.41 8.49
CA TYR A 6 0.16 8.88 7.21
C TYR A 6 0.24 7.36 7.20
N ILE A 7 -0.85 6.71 6.78
CA ILE A 7 -0.95 5.26 6.64
C ILE A 7 -1.05 4.91 5.16
N ALA A 8 -0.11 4.12 4.66
CA ALA A 8 -0.19 3.56 3.32
C ALA A 8 -1.14 2.35 3.32
N VAL A 9 -2.10 2.33 2.40
CA VAL A 9 -3.04 1.21 2.19
C VAL A 9 -2.98 0.73 0.76
N GLY A 10 -2.99 -0.58 0.55
CA GLY A 10 -2.93 -1.21 -0.76
C GLY A 10 -4.28 -1.82 -1.15
N LYS A 11 -4.22 -2.86 -1.98
CA LYS A 11 -5.41 -3.63 -2.39
C LYS A 11 -5.80 -4.73 -1.41
N ASP A 12 -4.94 -5.06 -0.44
CA ASP A 12 -5.19 -6.13 0.53
C ASP A 12 -5.89 -5.57 1.77
N TYR A 13 -7.22 -5.51 1.67
CA TYR A 13 -8.09 -5.04 2.73
C TYR A 13 -7.86 -5.73 4.08
N ASN A 14 -7.58 -7.04 4.09
CA ASN A 14 -7.47 -7.79 5.35
C ASN A 14 -6.19 -7.46 6.11
N SER A 15 -5.08 -7.30 5.38
CA SER A 15 -3.82 -6.82 5.96
C SER A 15 -3.96 -5.37 6.44
N ASP A 16 -4.55 -4.50 5.61
CA ASP A 16 -4.64 -3.07 5.88
C ASP A 16 -5.59 -2.73 7.03
N LYS A 17 -6.69 -3.49 7.20
CA LYS A 17 -7.67 -3.29 8.27
C LYS A 17 -7.06 -3.36 9.67
N ARG A 18 -6.14 -4.30 9.92
CA ARG A 18 -5.49 -4.44 11.23
C ARG A 18 -4.60 -3.25 11.54
N ASN A 19 -3.83 -2.79 10.56
CA ASN A 19 -2.96 -1.63 10.68
C ASN A 19 -3.76 -0.35 10.92
N LEU A 20 -4.85 -0.16 10.16
CA LEU A 20 -5.77 0.96 10.36
C LEU A 20 -6.36 0.98 11.76
N LEU A 21 -6.86 -0.16 12.25
CA LEU A 21 -7.45 -0.25 13.58
C LEU A 21 -6.41 0.05 14.68
N PHE A 22 -5.19 -0.47 14.54
CA PHE A 22 -4.10 -0.20 15.47
C PHE A 22 -3.78 1.30 15.54
N VAL A 23 -3.65 1.97 14.39
CA VAL A 23 -3.32 3.40 14.35
C VAL A 23 -4.45 4.24 14.94
N LEU A 24 -5.71 3.95 14.60
CA LEU A 24 -6.88 4.64 15.15
C LEU A 24 -7.01 4.50 16.67
N GLN A 25 -6.59 3.37 17.23
CA GLN A 25 -6.62 3.14 18.69
C GLN A 25 -5.48 3.82 19.44
N ARG A 26 -4.30 3.97 18.81
CA ARG A 26 -3.09 4.46 19.47
C ARG A 26 -2.85 5.95 19.28
N PHE A 27 -3.38 6.54 18.21
CA PHE A 27 -3.10 7.92 17.85
C PHE A 27 -4.40 8.73 17.81
N PRO A 28 -4.65 9.60 18.80
CA PRO A 28 -5.86 10.42 18.86
C PRO A 28 -5.81 11.67 17.96
N GLY A 29 -4.79 11.81 17.11
CA GLY A 29 -4.55 12.99 16.27
C GLY A 29 -5.02 12.82 14.82
N PRO A 30 -4.73 13.82 13.95
CA PRO A 30 -5.04 13.76 12.53
C PRO A 30 -4.35 12.59 11.83
N ILE A 31 -5.11 11.83 11.05
CA ILE A 31 -4.63 10.67 10.29
C ILE A 31 -4.92 10.86 8.80
N GLY A 32 -3.89 10.69 7.97
CA GLY A 32 -3.98 10.65 6.52
C GLY A 32 -3.90 9.22 6.00
N ILE A 33 -4.69 8.92 4.96
CA ILE A 33 -4.65 7.62 4.29
C ILE A 33 -4.10 7.83 2.88
N LEU A 34 -3.02 7.12 2.55
CA LEU A 34 -2.40 7.13 1.23
C LEU A 34 -2.68 5.79 0.54
N HIS A 35 -3.53 5.80 -0.48
CA HIS A 35 -3.74 4.61 -1.30
C HIS A 35 -2.56 4.40 -2.25
N VAL A 36 -1.80 3.32 -2.04
CA VAL A 36 -0.63 2.96 -2.84
C VAL A 36 -1.03 1.84 -3.81
N PRO A 37 -1.16 2.13 -5.11
CA PRO A 37 -1.45 1.09 -6.10
C PRO A 37 -0.28 0.09 -6.15
N SER A 38 -0.58 -1.20 -6.02
CA SER A 38 0.40 -2.24 -6.26
C SER A 38 0.90 -2.12 -7.71
N PRO A 39 2.22 -2.12 -7.96
CA PRO A 39 2.74 -2.00 -9.31
C PRO A 39 2.11 -3.07 -10.20
N SER A 40 1.78 -2.70 -11.44
CA SER A 40 1.43 -3.70 -12.44
C SER A 40 2.54 -4.74 -12.46
N LYS A 41 2.17 -6.02 -12.34
CA LYS A 41 3.13 -7.12 -12.45
C LYS A 41 3.93 -6.87 -13.73
N LEU A 42 5.17 -6.41 -13.60
CA LEU A 42 6.07 -6.27 -14.73
C LEU A 42 6.24 -7.68 -15.27
N ILE A 43 5.55 -7.99 -16.36
CA ILE A 43 5.72 -9.25 -17.06
C ILE A 43 7.15 -9.19 -17.57
N PRO A 44 8.07 -10.06 -17.11
CA PRO A 44 9.39 -10.12 -17.71
C PRO A 44 9.16 -10.60 -19.14
N ILE A 45 9.28 -9.69 -20.12
CA ILE A 45 9.28 -10.09 -21.52
C ILE A 45 10.57 -10.90 -21.69
N ARG A 46 10.46 -12.23 -21.70
CA ARG A 46 11.57 -13.10 -22.12
C ARG A 46 11.81 -12.84 -23.61
N GLN A 47 12.58 -11.82 -23.91
CA GLN A 47 13.10 -11.55 -25.24
C GLN A 47 14.19 -12.60 -25.52
N GLY A 48 13.78 -13.80 -25.95
CA GLY A 48 14.72 -14.92 -26.10
C GLY A 48 14.17 -16.20 -26.72
N ALA A 49 13.05 -16.14 -27.45
CA ALA A 49 12.55 -17.29 -28.21
C ALA A 49 12.04 -16.85 -29.59
N ILE A 50 12.94 -16.34 -30.43
CA ILE A 50 12.79 -16.49 -31.87
C ILE A 50 13.96 -17.36 -32.32
N ARG A 51 13.73 -18.66 -32.30
CA ARG A 51 14.38 -19.62 -33.19
C ARG A 51 13.25 -20.25 -34.00
N ASN A 52 13.15 -19.83 -35.26
CA ASN A 52 12.94 -20.67 -36.45
C ASN A 52 12.92 -19.74 -37.66
#